data_AF-A0A411MKJ4-F1
#
_entry.id   AF-A0A411MKJ4-F1
#
_cell.length_a   1.000
_cell.length_b   1.000
_cell.length_c   1.000
_cell.angle_alpha   90.00
_cell.angle_beta   90.00
_cell.angle_gamma   90.00
#
_symmetry.space_group_name_H-M   'P 1'
#
loop_
_entity.id
_entity.type
_entity.pdbx_description
1 polymer ?
#
loop_
_entity_poly.entity_id
_entity_poly.type
_entity_poly.pdbx_seq_one_letter_code
_entity_poly.pdbx_strand_id
1 'polypeptide(L)'
;MRRLLLILALLLSACTYLPSARQLTVSNQQSLPEPKLQYLGVGGWLIHWRGEGLLLAPSFSNPGSLGIRGVPPLRVRANPQRIDALMPPARDVTMLLVGHAHYDHLLDVPRIMHIHTPKARVYGSQTMGHILHAAKVDASRITSPTTEEIADPYQPSQRGTWFYSNGQTVKDGTRPSKPTPGMIRAMPIRSEHAGHALGINFIQGQYDDDLDTLPKGLFGWRLGEVTLAWLIDLLDENGKPVYRIHYQDSAAKPPLGFPPLIADGKSIDVEILCAASWDQVRNYPAALLRITRPRTLVLGHWENFFASNPYEPARTIPLQGYQGLLDQLTGYPPLIPEPFSQIPLPPPEW
;
A
#
# COMPACT_ATOMS: atom_id res chain seq x y z
N MET A 1 -14.11 7.62 -38.53
CA MET A 1 -15.08 6.78 -37.80
C MET A 1 -14.44 5.88 -36.73
N ARG A 2 -13.49 4.97 -37.06
CA ARG A 2 -12.85 4.07 -36.08
C ARG A 2 -12.19 4.76 -34.86
N ARG A 3 -11.45 5.87 -35.06
CA ARG A 3 -10.85 6.65 -33.97
C ARG A 3 -11.88 7.38 -33.09
N LEU A 4 -12.96 7.88 -33.69
CA LEU A 4 -14.04 8.55 -32.98
C LEU A 4 -14.82 7.57 -32.10
N LEU A 5 -15.08 6.36 -32.62
CA LEU A 5 -15.69 5.26 -31.86
C LEU A 5 -14.79 4.78 -30.71
N LEU A 6 -13.47 4.71 -30.92
CA LEU A 6 -12.52 4.35 -29.85
C LEU A 6 -12.47 5.41 -28.74
N ILE A 7 -12.45 6.69 -29.11
CA ILE A 7 -12.47 7.81 -28.16
C ILE A 7 -13.80 7.84 -27.40
N LEU A 8 -14.93 7.61 -28.08
CA LEU A 8 -16.24 7.55 -27.43
C LEU A 8 -16.35 6.36 -26.49
N ALA A 9 -15.81 5.19 -26.86
CA ALA A 9 -15.73 4.02 -25.97
C ALA A 9 -14.85 4.28 -24.74
N LEU A 10 -13.69 4.93 -24.92
CA LEU A 10 -12.79 5.33 -23.83
C LEU A 10 -13.43 6.34 -22.88
N LEU A 11 -14.21 7.30 -23.42
CA LEU A 11 -14.96 8.28 -22.62
C LEU A 11 -16.12 7.63 -21.85
N LEU A 12 -16.82 6.66 -22.44
CA LEU A 12 -17.87 5.90 -21.76
C LEU A 12 -17.30 5.00 -20.65
N SER A 13 -16.08 4.51 -20.80
CA SER A 13 -15.37 3.74 -19.77
C SER A 13 -14.76 4.58 -18.64
N ALA A 14 -14.73 5.91 -18.76
CA ALA A 14 -14.16 6.81 -17.75
C ALA A 14 -15.14 7.21 -16.64
N CYS A 15 -16.37 6.66 -16.65
CA CYS A 15 -17.40 7.00 -15.68
C CYS A 15 -16.99 6.60 -14.26
N THR A 16 -16.91 7.59 -13.38
CA THR A 16 -16.69 7.44 -11.94
C THR A 16 -17.99 7.74 -11.20
N TYR A 17 -18.25 7.03 -10.11
CA TYR A 17 -19.52 7.10 -9.38
C TYR A 17 -19.30 7.60 -7.96
N LEU A 18 -20.31 8.24 -7.37
CA LEU A 18 -20.31 8.44 -5.93
C LEU A 18 -20.31 7.06 -5.23
N PRO A 19 -19.65 6.92 -4.07
CA PRO A 19 -19.53 5.63 -3.39
C PRO A 19 -20.89 5.01 -3.07
N SER A 20 -21.85 5.84 -2.63
CA SER A 20 -23.22 5.41 -2.32
C SER A 20 -23.96 4.81 -3.52
N ALA A 21 -23.72 5.32 -4.74
CA ALA A 21 -24.27 4.74 -5.97
C ALA A 21 -23.71 3.34 -6.29
N ARG A 22 -22.64 2.93 -5.60
CA ARG A 22 -22.01 1.61 -5.70
C ARG A 22 -22.09 0.82 -4.39
N GLN A 23 -23.00 1.21 -3.49
CA GLN A 23 -23.23 0.56 -2.19
C GLN A 23 -22.01 0.58 -1.26
N LEU A 24 -21.07 1.49 -1.50
CA LEU A 24 -19.95 1.75 -0.61
C LEU A 24 -20.35 2.82 0.41
N THR A 25 -20.38 2.42 1.68
CA THR A 25 -20.53 3.37 2.79
C THR A 25 -19.15 3.84 3.22
N VAL A 26 -18.84 5.09 2.91
CA VAL A 26 -17.53 5.69 3.19
C VAL A 26 -17.59 6.52 4.47
N SER A 27 -16.59 6.40 5.33
CA SER A 27 -16.43 7.21 6.53
C SER A 27 -15.48 8.38 6.27
N ASN A 28 -15.78 9.54 6.85
CA ASN A 28 -14.89 10.71 6.83
C ASN A 28 -14.63 11.19 8.26
N GLN A 29 -14.13 10.28 9.10
CA GLN A 29 -13.77 10.60 10.47
C GLN A 29 -12.50 11.46 10.50
N GLN A 30 -12.48 12.43 11.42
CA GLN A 30 -11.41 13.40 11.60
C GLN A 30 -11.12 13.56 13.09
N SER A 31 -9.95 14.12 13.41
CA SER A 31 -9.56 14.50 14.78
C SER A 31 -9.59 13.34 15.81
N LEU A 32 -9.31 12.11 15.39
CA LEU A 32 -9.11 10.98 16.29
C LEU A 32 -7.76 11.09 17.05
N PRO A 33 -7.69 10.64 18.31
CA PRO A 33 -6.44 10.55 19.04
C PRO A 33 -5.50 9.51 18.42
N GLU A 34 -4.20 9.63 18.70
CA GLU A 34 -3.25 8.56 18.39
C GLU A 34 -3.35 7.39 19.40
N PRO A 35 -3.07 6.15 18.97
CA PRO A 35 -2.73 5.76 17.60
C PRO A 35 -3.96 5.66 16.70
N LYS A 36 -3.78 6.04 15.44
CA LYS A 36 -4.80 5.89 14.37
C LYS A 36 -4.16 5.55 13.03
N LEU A 37 -4.99 5.04 12.12
CA LEU A 37 -4.65 5.04 10.70
C LEU A 37 -5.15 6.35 10.09
N GLN A 38 -4.30 7.06 9.37
CA GLN A 38 -4.71 8.14 8.49
C GLN A 38 -4.63 7.66 7.04
N TYR A 39 -5.77 7.57 6.38
CA TYR A 39 -5.82 7.23 4.95
C TYR A 39 -5.41 8.45 4.14
N LEU A 40 -4.47 8.28 3.21
CA LEU A 40 -3.96 9.35 2.35
C LEU A 40 -4.57 9.30 0.94
N GLY A 41 -5.32 8.23 0.66
CA GLY A 41 -5.82 7.89 -0.66
C GLY A 41 -4.94 6.85 -1.37
N VAL A 42 -5.53 6.12 -2.31
CA VAL A 42 -4.90 5.08 -3.14
C VAL A 42 -4.32 3.98 -2.25
N GLY A 43 -3.02 3.66 -2.34
CA GLY A 43 -2.32 2.76 -1.43
C GLY A 43 -1.87 3.43 -0.12
N GLY A 44 -2.12 4.73 0.05
CA GLY A 44 -1.48 5.60 1.03
C GLY A 44 -2.02 5.51 2.45
N TRP A 45 -1.16 5.22 3.44
CA TRP A 45 -1.52 5.24 4.86
C TRP A 45 -0.41 5.82 5.74
N LEU A 46 -0.77 6.61 6.75
CA LEU A 46 0.15 7.14 7.76
C LEU A 46 -0.29 6.69 9.15
N ILE A 47 0.68 6.28 9.97
CA ILE A 47 0.50 5.90 11.37
C ILE A 47 1.60 6.56 12.19
N HIS A 48 1.22 7.23 13.28
CA HIS A 48 2.16 7.73 14.29
C HIS A 48 2.13 6.83 15.52
N TRP A 49 3.30 6.44 16.01
CA TRP A 49 3.44 5.52 17.13
C TRP A 49 4.69 5.84 17.97
N ARG A 50 4.47 6.26 19.22
CA ARG A 50 5.51 6.45 20.23
C ARG A 50 6.73 7.28 19.76
N GLY A 51 6.48 8.36 19.02
CA GLY A 51 7.52 9.27 18.53
C GLY A 51 8.18 8.85 17.21
N GLU A 52 7.68 7.78 16.60
CA GLU A 52 8.03 7.33 15.25
C GLU A 52 6.79 7.30 14.36
N GLY A 53 7.01 7.27 13.03
CA GLY A 53 5.93 7.12 12.06
C GLY A 53 6.20 6.02 11.03
N LEU A 54 5.11 5.46 10.51
CA LEU A 54 5.08 4.51 9.41
C LEU A 54 4.25 5.08 8.26
N LEU A 55 4.78 4.99 7.04
CA LEU A 55 4.10 5.41 5.82
C LEU A 55 3.99 4.24 4.84
N LEU A 56 2.81 3.98 4.32
CA LEU A 56 2.55 2.93 3.33
C LEU A 56 2.22 3.59 1.99
N ALA A 57 2.93 3.22 0.92
CA ALA A 57 2.69 3.57 -0.50
C ALA A 57 1.93 4.91 -0.76
N PRO A 58 2.49 6.08 -0.37
CA PRO A 58 1.80 7.35 -0.48
C PRO A 58 1.66 7.82 -1.94
N SER A 59 0.46 8.31 -2.32
CA SER A 59 0.16 8.72 -3.69
C SER A 59 -0.83 9.87 -3.75
N PHE A 60 -0.34 11.04 -4.16
CA PHE A 60 -1.08 12.30 -4.19
C PHE A 60 -1.24 12.85 -5.60
N SER A 61 -0.23 12.68 -6.47
CA SER A 61 -0.17 13.31 -7.79
C SER A 61 -1.33 12.94 -8.70
N ASN A 62 -1.75 11.67 -8.65
CA ASN A 62 -2.93 11.14 -9.35
C ASN A 62 -3.03 11.59 -10.82
N PRO A 63 -2.01 11.31 -11.66
CA PRO A 63 -2.00 11.72 -13.06
C PRO A 63 -3.16 11.07 -13.85
N GLY A 64 -3.67 11.79 -14.84
CA GLY A 64 -4.68 11.28 -15.78
C GLY A 64 -4.47 11.84 -17.19
N SER A 65 -5.00 11.16 -18.21
CA SER A 65 -4.84 11.61 -19.59
C SER A 65 -5.78 12.77 -19.91
N LEU A 66 -5.27 13.78 -20.61
CA LEU A 66 -6.02 14.99 -21.04
C LEU A 66 -6.67 15.78 -19.89
N GLY A 67 -6.29 15.53 -18.64
CA GLY A 67 -6.97 16.10 -17.46
C GLY A 67 -8.39 15.57 -17.25
N ILE A 68 -8.78 14.50 -17.96
CA ILE A 68 -10.11 13.92 -17.87
C ILE A 68 -10.13 12.91 -16.72
N ARG A 69 -10.93 13.20 -15.70
CA ARG A 69 -11.17 12.31 -14.56
C ARG A 69 -11.63 10.93 -15.04
N GLY A 70 -11.02 9.87 -14.50
CA GLY A 70 -11.34 8.49 -14.87
C GLY A 70 -10.62 7.96 -16.11
N VAL A 71 -9.79 8.76 -16.79
CA VAL A 71 -9.00 8.28 -17.93
C VAL A 71 -7.56 8.01 -17.49
N PRO A 72 -7.09 6.74 -17.54
CA PRO A 72 -5.73 6.38 -17.14
C PRO A 72 -4.65 7.21 -17.85
N PRO A 73 -3.52 7.51 -17.19
CA PRO A 73 -2.45 8.31 -17.76
C PRO A 73 -1.60 7.53 -18.78
N LEU A 74 -1.25 8.15 -19.91
CA LEU A 74 -0.15 7.66 -20.76
C LEU A 74 1.22 8.17 -20.31
N ARG A 75 1.24 9.39 -19.74
CA ARG A 75 2.41 10.02 -19.13
C ARG A 75 2.15 10.24 -17.67
N VAL A 76 3.15 9.99 -16.85
CA VAL A 76 3.10 10.14 -15.41
C VAL A 76 4.21 11.08 -14.97
N ARG A 77 3.88 11.98 -14.05
CA ARG A 77 4.81 12.94 -13.48
C ARG A 77 4.31 13.30 -12.09
N ALA A 78 5.20 13.26 -11.10
CA ALA A 78 4.91 13.77 -9.78
C ALA A 78 4.51 15.25 -9.87
N ASN A 79 3.57 15.67 -9.03
CA ASN A 79 3.14 17.04 -8.85
C ASN A 79 3.62 17.52 -7.48
N PRO A 80 4.81 18.12 -7.38
CA PRO A 80 5.40 18.52 -6.10
C PRO A 80 4.49 19.46 -5.30
N GLN A 81 3.81 20.39 -5.96
CA GLN A 81 2.91 21.33 -5.30
C GLN A 81 1.75 20.60 -4.62
N ARG A 82 1.17 19.59 -5.29
CA ARG A 82 0.09 18.78 -4.73
C ARG A 82 0.58 17.88 -3.60
N ILE A 83 1.74 17.25 -3.76
CA ILE A 83 2.37 16.43 -2.72
C ILE A 83 2.62 17.28 -1.47
N ASP A 84 3.27 18.43 -1.63
CA ASP A 84 3.66 19.30 -0.51
C ASP A 84 2.46 19.94 0.20
N ALA A 85 1.36 20.18 -0.52
CA ALA A 85 0.15 20.75 0.06
C ALA A 85 -0.69 19.73 0.82
N LEU A 86 -0.63 18.44 0.46
CA LEU A 86 -1.52 17.40 0.97
C LEU A 86 -0.85 16.47 1.99
N MET A 87 0.47 16.33 1.96
CA MET A 87 1.19 15.44 2.88
C MET A 87 1.00 15.93 4.33
N PRO A 88 0.43 15.11 5.23
CA PRO A 88 0.35 15.46 6.64
C PRO A 88 1.75 15.52 7.29
N PRO A 89 1.88 16.14 8.49
CA PRO A 89 3.15 16.15 9.22
C PRO A 89 3.70 14.73 9.39
N ALA A 90 4.91 14.47 8.87
CA ALA A 90 5.49 13.13 8.81
C ALA A 90 7.01 13.11 9.09
N ARG A 91 7.52 14.15 9.78
CA ARG A 91 8.97 14.28 10.07
C ARG A 91 9.52 13.20 10.99
N ASP A 92 8.64 12.57 11.75
CA ASP A 92 8.89 11.45 12.66
C ASP A 92 8.85 10.09 11.95
N VAL A 93 8.43 10.02 10.68
CA VAL A 93 8.43 8.77 9.92
C VAL A 93 9.85 8.21 9.77
N THR A 94 10.03 7.00 10.27
CA THR A 94 11.28 6.21 10.24
C THR A 94 11.19 5.07 9.23
N MET A 95 9.99 4.59 8.91
CA MET A 95 9.75 3.47 8.00
C MET A 95 8.74 3.83 6.91
N LEU A 96 9.10 3.57 5.65
CA LEU A 96 8.22 3.69 4.49
C LEU A 96 8.16 2.33 3.78
N LEU A 97 6.97 1.77 3.59
CA LEU A 97 6.80 0.46 2.96
C LEU A 97 6.08 0.60 1.62
N VAL A 98 6.64 0.00 0.57
CA VAL A 98 6.08 -0.04 -0.78
C VAL A 98 5.97 -1.50 -1.20
N GLY A 99 4.77 -1.95 -1.57
CA GLY A 99 4.57 -3.34 -2.00
C GLY A 99 5.04 -3.60 -3.42
N HIS A 100 4.92 -2.61 -4.32
CA HIS A 100 5.39 -2.73 -5.70
C HIS A 100 5.68 -1.37 -6.36
N ALA A 101 6.38 -1.37 -7.50
CA ALA A 101 6.97 -0.16 -8.09
C ALA A 101 6.10 0.56 -9.14
N HIS A 102 4.79 0.28 -9.19
CA HIS A 102 3.88 1.05 -10.03
C HIS A 102 3.80 2.52 -9.57
N TYR A 103 3.44 3.40 -10.51
CA TYR A 103 3.45 4.84 -10.30
C TYR A 103 2.48 5.28 -9.20
N ASP A 104 1.36 4.59 -9.03
CA ASP A 104 0.35 4.90 -8.03
C ASP A 104 0.76 4.49 -6.61
N HIS A 105 1.93 3.87 -6.44
CA HIS A 105 2.54 3.52 -5.16
C HIS A 105 3.93 4.15 -4.95
N LEU A 106 4.66 4.47 -6.04
CA LEU A 106 6.07 4.91 -5.98
C LEU A 106 6.34 6.32 -6.52
N LEU A 107 5.48 6.88 -7.39
CA LEU A 107 5.78 8.13 -8.11
C LEU A 107 6.14 9.30 -7.20
N ASP A 108 5.46 9.40 -6.06
CA ASP A 108 5.57 10.52 -5.14
C ASP A 108 6.59 10.29 -4.03
N VAL A 109 6.99 9.04 -3.81
CA VAL A 109 7.93 8.62 -2.76
C VAL A 109 9.23 9.43 -2.78
N PRO A 110 9.89 9.71 -3.93
CA PRO A 110 11.08 10.54 -3.95
C PRO A 110 10.89 11.93 -3.29
N ARG A 111 9.85 12.67 -3.70
CA ARG A 111 9.58 14.02 -3.17
C ARG A 111 9.29 13.95 -1.67
N ILE A 112 8.53 12.94 -1.25
CA ILE A 112 8.17 12.72 0.15
C ILE A 112 9.42 12.44 0.98
N MET A 113 10.30 11.54 0.53
CA MET A 113 11.53 11.19 1.24
C MET A 113 12.54 12.34 1.37
N HIS A 114 12.60 13.24 0.38
CA HIS A 114 13.51 14.39 0.44
C HIS A 114 13.01 15.49 1.37
N ILE A 115 11.70 15.65 1.54
CA ILE A 115 11.13 16.86 2.14
C ILE A 115 10.34 16.59 3.41
N HIS A 116 9.49 15.56 3.37
CA HIS A 116 8.49 15.32 4.40
C HIS A 116 8.96 14.26 5.40
N THR A 117 9.73 13.27 4.94
CA THR A 117 10.19 12.14 5.76
C THR A 117 11.72 11.99 5.74
N PRO A 118 12.50 13.00 6.18
CA PRO A 118 13.97 13.00 6.05
C PRO A 118 14.68 11.86 6.81
N LYS A 119 14.01 11.24 7.78
CA LYS A 119 14.53 10.12 8.58
C LYS A 119 14.12 8.74 8.05
N ALA A 120 13.18 8.69 7.10
CA ALA A 120 12.59 7.43 6.67
C ALA A 120 13.58 6.61 5.84
N ARG A 121 13.61 5.31 6.12
CA ARG A 121 14.10 4.29 5.20
C ARG A 121 12.93 3.67 4.47
N VAL A 122 13.07 3.52 3.15
CA VAL A 122 12.07 2.87 2.30
C VAL A 122 12.41 1.41 2.07
N TYR A 123 11.40 0.56 2.13
CA TYR A 123 11.49 -0.88 1.92
C TYR A 123 10.59 -1.30 0.75
N GLY A 124 11.12 -2.11 -0.15
CA GLY A 124 10.39 -2.60 -1.34
C GLY A 124 11.26 -3.46 -2.25
N SER A 125 10.89 -3.62 -3.51
CA SER A 125 11.64 -4.42 -4.50
C SER A 125 13.00 -3.80 -4.89
N GLN A 126 13.86 -4.56 -5.57
CA GLN A 126 15.07 -4.04 -6.21
C GLN A 126 14.71 -3.05 -7.33
N THR A 127 13.67 -3.37 -8.13
CA THR A 127 13.14 -2.44 -9.14
C THR A 127 12.76 -1.08 -8.55
N MET A 128 12.16 -1.05 -7.35
CA MET A 128 11.90 0.17 -6.62
C MET A 128 13.22 0.92 -6.32
N GLY A 129 14.23 0.22 -5.81
CA GLY A 129 15.55 0.78 -5.53
C GLY A 129 16.19 1.45 -6.75
N HIS A 130 16.19 0.76 -7.90
CA HIS A 130 16.73 1.29 -9.16
C HIS A 130 16.00 2.55 -9.65
N ILE A 131 14.68 2.63 -9.46
CA ILE A 131 13.90 3.85 -9.76
C ILE A 131 14.25 4.99 -8.79
N LEU A 132 14.37 4.70 -7.49
CA LEU A 132 14.70 5.70 -6.48
C LEU A 132 16.14 6.22 -6.62
N HIS A 133 17.07 5.42 -7.14
CA HIS A 133 18.41 5.87 -7.48
C HIS A 133 18.38 7.01 -8.52
N ALA A 134 17.54 6.93 -9.55
CA ALA A 134 17.37 8.02 -10.52
C ALA A 134 16.92 9.33 -9.87
N ALA A 135 16.16 9.25 -8.78
CA ALA A 135 15.73 10.40 -8.02
C ALA A 135 16.77 10.92 -7.03
N LYS A 136 17.94 10.30 -6.92
CA LYS A 136 18.99 10.67 -5.96
C LYS A 136 18.51 10.57 -4.50
N VAL A 137 17.75 9.53 -4.19
CA VAL A 137 17.54 9.10 -2.80
C VAL A 137 18.83 8.43 -2.31
N ASP A 138 19.26 8.76 -1.09
CA ASP A 138 20.45 8.15 -0.48
C ASP A 138 20.30 6.62 -0.39
N ALA A 139 21.25 5.88 -0.96
CA ALA A 139 21.22 4.42 -1.00
C ALA A 139 21.12 3.78 0.40
N SER A 140 21.66 4.41 1.45
CA SER A 140 21.55 3.92 2.83
C SER A 140 20.13 3.99 3.41
N ARG A 141 19.24 4.73 2.74
CA ARG A 141 17.82 4.87 3.05
C ARG A 141 16.93 4.00 2.16
N ILE A 142 17.50 3.20 1.26
CA ILE A 142 16.78 2.24 0.42
C ILE A 142 17.11 0.84 0.92
N THR A 143 16.11 -0.01 1.07
CA THR A 143 16.31 -1.41 1.47
C THR A 143 15.42 -2.31 0.65
N SER A 144 16.04 -3.28 0.00
CA SER A 144 15.35 -4.27 -0.82
C SER A 144 15.56 -5.65 -0.19
N PRO A 145 14.53 -6.25 0.43
CA PRO A 145 14.66 -7.55 1.06
C PRO A 145 15.10 -8.62 0.07
N THR A 146 15.99 -9.49 0.51
CA THR A 146 16.39 -10.70 -0.24
C THR A 146 15.27 -11.74 -0.26
N THR A 147 15.33 -12.71 -1.17
CA THR A 147 14.37 -13.82 -1.22
C THR A 147 14.33 -14.60 0.09
N GLU A 148 15.47 -14.76 0.76
CA GLU A 148 15.57 -15.44 2.05
C GLU A 148 14.91 -14.64 3.17
N GLU A 149 14.84 -13.32 3.04
CA GLU A 149 14.28 -12.43 4.05
C GLU A 149 12.75 -12.29 3.96
N ILE A 150 12.20 -12.48 2.76
CA ILE A 150 10.76 -12.43 2.47
C ILE A 150 10.10 -13.72 2.96
N ALA A 151 9.02 -13.59 3.73
CA ALA A 151 8.18 -14.72 4.08
C ALA A 151 7.43 -15.22 2.84
N ASP A 152 7.64 -16.48 2.47
CA ASP A 152 7.01 -17.09 1.29
C ASP A 152 5.96 -18.12 1.75
N PRO A 153 4.66 -17.93 1.43
CA PRO A 153 3.61 -18.87 1.82
C PRO A 153 3.77 -20.24 1.15
N TYR A 154 4.57 -20.37 0.09
CA TYR A 154 4.91 -21.66 -0.51
C TYR A 154 6.10 -22.36 0.19
N GLN A 155 6.78 -21.69 1.11
CA GLN A 155 7.89 -22.22 1.91
C GLN A 155 7.64 -22.00 3.41
N PRO A 156 6.60 -22.62 4.00
CA PRO A 156 6.17 -22.33 5.37
C PRO A 156 7.18 -22.71 6.46
N SER A 157 8.20 -23.53 6.15
CA SER A 157 9.30 -23.83 7.07
C SER A 157 10.35 -22.71 7.16
N GLN A 158 10.39 -21.83 6.16
CA GLN A 158 11.30 -20.70 6.13
C GLN A 158 10.75 -19.57 6.98
N ARG A 159 11.52 -19.15 7.99
CA ARG A 159 11.14 -18.02 8.84
C ARG A 159 11.43 -16.69 8.13
N GLY A 160 10.42 -15.82 8.10
CA GLY A 160 10.56 -14.46 7.62
C GLY A 160 11.47 -13.60 8.52
N THR A 161 11.72 -12.38 8.06
CA THR A 161 12.64 -11.44 8.74
C THR A 161 11.90 -10.19 9.14
N TRP A 162 12.04 -9.82 10.41
CA TRP A 162 11.58 -8.54 10.94
C TRP A 162 12.63 -7.47 10.66
N PHE A 163 12.22 -6.41 9.97
CA PHE A 163 12.97 -5.17 9.79
C PHE A 163 12.45 -4.16 10.80
N TYR A 164 13.32 -3.63 11.65
CA TYR A 164 12.99 -2.64 12.67
C TYR A 164 13.22 -1.23 12.13
N SER A 165 12.46 -0.27 12.62
CA SER A 165 12.53 1.14 12.23
C SER A 165 13.87 1.81 12.53
N ASN A 166 14.62 1.28 13.50
CA ASN A 166 16.00 1.69 13.78
C ASN A 166 17.04 1.11 12.79
N GLY A 167 16.59 0.27 11.85
CA GLY A 167 17.42 -0.36 10.82
C GLY A 167 17.98 -1.74 11.13
N GLN A 168 17.68 -2.32 12.30
CA GLN A 168 18.07 -3.69 12.64
C GLN A 168 17.18 -4.72 11.93
N THR A 169 17.73 -5.90 11.62
CA THR A 169 16.96 -7.05 11.14
C THR A 169 17.08 -8.24 12.10
N VAL A 170 15.99 -9.00 12.26
CA VAL A 170 15.94 -10.18 13.14
C VAL A 170 15.07 -11.26 12.49
N LYS A 171 15.57 -12.50 12.43
CA LYS A 171 14.78 -13.65 11.96
C LYS A 171 13.68 -13.98 12.97
N ASP A 172 12.49 -14.32 12.49
CA ASP A 172 11.38 -14.63 13.39
C ASP A 172 11.71 -15.79 14.36
N GLY A 173 11.22 -15.67 15.59
CA GLY A 173 11.51 -16.62 16.67
C GLY A 173 12.97 -16.67 17.11
N THR A 174 13.79 -15.67 16.78
CA THR A 174 15.14 -15.48 17.32
C THR A 174 15.19 -14.24 18.22
N ARG A 175 16.11 -14.20 19.19
CA ARG A 175 16.27 -13.03 20.06
C ARG A 175 17.19 -12.01 19.41
N PRO A 176 16.86 -10.71 19.48
CA PRO A 176 17.80 -9.65 19.12
C PRO A 176 19.11 -9.79 19.91
N SER A 177 20.25 -9.61 19.25
CA SER A 177 21.57 -9.61 19.92
C SER A 177 21.83 -8.34 20.74
N LYS A 178 21.03 -7.30 20.55
CA LYS A 178 21.07 -6.01 21.26
C LYS A 178 19.65 -5.61 21.67
N PRO A 179 19.47 -4.84 22.76
CA PRO A 179 18.20 -4.17 23.04
C PRO A 179 17.73 -3.41 21.79
N THR A 180 16.43 -3.48 21.49
CA THR A 180 15.88 -3.01 20.21
C THR A 180 15.24 -1.62 20.36
N PRO A 181 15.93 -0.51 20.06
CA PRO A 181 15.37 0.83 20.21
C PRO A 181 14.46 1.26 19.04
N GLY A 182 13.64 0.35 18.49
CA GLY A 182 12.69 0.68 17.41
C GLY A 182 11.27 0.35 17.85
N MET A 183 10.35 1.30 17.67
CA MET A 183 8.94 1.15 18.06
C MET A 183 8.08 0.50 16.98
N ILE A 184 8.64 0.29 15.78
CA ILE A 184 7.94 -0.30 14.63
C ILE A 184 8.83 -1.38 14.03
N ARG A 185 8.24 -2.52 13.67
CA ARG A 185 8.88 -3.52 12.80
C ARG A 185 7.95 -3.98 11.70
N ALA A 186 8.50 -4.38 10.56
CA ALA A 186 7.74 -4.92 9.45
C ALA A 186 8.44 -6.15 8.87
N MET A 187 7.64 -7.13 8.42
CA MET A 187 8.09 -8.32 7.72
C MET A 187 7.49 -8.31 6.30
N PRO A 188 8.33 -8.37 5.26
CA PRO A 188 7.85 -8.53 3.90
C PRO A 188 7.29 -9.94 3.68
N ILE A 189 6.15 -10.02 3.01
CA ILE A 189 5.48 -11.26 2.63
C ILE A 189 5.39 -11.29 1.11
N ARG A 190 5.74 -12.43 0.51
CA ARG A 190 5.60 -12.64 -0.92
C ARG A 190 4.13 -12.53 -1.31
N SER A 191 3.84 -11.61 -2.22
CA SER A 191 2.50 -11.32 -2.72
C SER A 191 2.47 -11.32 -4.25
N GLU A 192 1.33 -10.93 -4.81
CA GLU A 192 1.07 -10.75 -6.23
C GLU A 192 0.38 -9.41 -6.44
N HIS A 193 0.42 -8.91 -7.67
CA HIS A 193 -0.43 -7.83 -8.12
C HIS A 193 -1.56 -8.35 -8.99
N ALA A 194 -2.79 -7.92 -8.72
CA ALA A 194 -3.96 -8.29 -9.52
C ALA A 194 -3.77 -7.92 -11.01
N GLY A 195 -4.47 -8.63 -11.89
CA GLY A 195 -4.56 -8.18 -13.28
C GLY A 195 -5.14 -6.76 -13.36
N HIS A 196 -4.64 -5.96 -14.30
CA HIS A 196 -5.21 -4.63 -14.57
C HIS A 196 -6.56 -4.74 -15.30
N ALA A 197 -6.71 -5.72 -16.20
CA ALA A 197 -8.00 -6.12 -16.77
C ALA A 197 -7.93 -7.57 -17.29
N LEU A 198 -9.04 -8.32 -17.19
CA LEU A 198 -9.16 -9.71 -17.63
C LEU A 198 -8.07 -10.64 -17.06
N GLY A 199 -7.61 -10.37 -15.84
CA GLY A 199 -6.50 -11.08 -15.20
C GLY A 199 -5.12 -10.80 -15.79
N ILE A 200 -4.99 -9.88 -16.75
CA ILE A 200 -3.72 -9.52 -17.38
C ILE A 200 -3.13 -8.29 -16.70
N ASN A 201 -1.88 -8.40 -16.27
CA ASN A 201 -1.11 -7.25 -15.80
C ASN A 201 -0.39 -6.59 -17.01
N PHE A 202 -0.77 -5.35 -17.36
CA PHE A 202 -0.19 -4.62 -18.50
C PHE A 202 1.12 -3.88 -18.19
N ILE A 203 1.52 -3.79 -16.92
CA ILE A 203 2.70 -3.01 -16.46
C ILE A 203 3.72 -3.96 -15.79
N GLN A 204 3.89 -5.14 -16.37
CA GLN A 204 4.88 -6.13 -15.93
C GLN A 204 6.32 -5.69 -16.23
N GLY A 205 7.27 -6.43 -15.65
CA GLY A 205 8.70 -6.29 -15.84
C GLY A 205 9.41 -5.83 -14.58
N GLN A 206 10.73 -5.70 -14.68
CA GLN A 206 11.63 -5.28 -13.63
C GLN A 206 12.75 -4.41 -14.21
N TYR A 207 13.54 -3.79 -13.34
CA TYR A 207 14.84 -3.23 -13.68
C TYR A 207 15.91 -4.02 -12.93
N ASP A 208 17.02 -4.32 -13.61
CA ASP A 208 18.18 -5.00 -13.04
C ASP A 208 19.35 -4.04 -12.77
N ASP A 209 19.26 -2.81 -13.30
CA ASP A 209 20.26 -1.76 -13.20
C ASP A 209 19.62 -0.44 -12.77
N ASP A 210 20.41 0.37 -12.06
CA ASP A 210 20.03 1.70 -11.62
C ASP A 210 19.66 2.61 -12.80
N LEU A 211 18.54 3.31 -12.65
CA LEU A 211 18.11 4.28 -13.65
C LEU A 211 18.86 5.61 -13.50
N ASP A 212 19.14 6.26 -14.64
CA ASP A 212 19.69 7.62 -14.67
C ASP A 212 18.62 8.70 -14.52
N THR A 213 17.42 8.44 -15.03
CA THR A 213 16.29 9.40 -15.01
C THR A 213 14.99 8.70 -14.68
N LEU A 214 14.09 9.41 -13.98
CA LEU A 214 12.79 8.87 -13.62
C LEU A 214 11.93 8.57 -14.86
N PRO A 215 11.17 7.46 -14.87
CA PRO A 215 10.32 7.12 -16.00
C PRO A 215 9.21 8.16 -16.21
N LYS A 216 9.02 8.59 -17.46
CA LYS A 216 8.00 9.60 -17.83
C LYS A 216 6.68 9.00 -18.32
N GLY A 217 6.70 7.72 -18.70
CA GLY A 217 5.54 7.00 -19.22
C GLY A 217 5.04 5.95 -18.24
N LEU A 218 3.75 5.64 -18.31
CA LEU A 218 3.10 4.64 -17.46
C LEU A 218 3.88 3.32 -17.39
N PHE A 219 4.23 2.76 -18.55
CA PHE A 219 4.92 1.46 -18.65
C PHE A 219 6.36 1.45 -18.11
N GLY A 220 6.91 2.62 -17.79
CA GLY A 220 8.24 2.73 -17.19
C GLY A 220 8.23 2.51 -15.67
N TRP A 221 7.08 2.60 -15.02
CA TRP A 221 6.90 2.29 -13.60
C TRP A 221 6.52 0.82 -13.46
N ARG A 222 7.51 -0.03 -13.69
CA ARG A 222 7.36 -1.49 -13.76
C ARG A 222 6.88 -2.06 -12.42
N LEU A 223 6.15 -3.17 -12.47
CA LEU A 223 5.73 -3.90 -11.26
C LEU A 223 6.89 -4.20 -10.31
N GLY A 224 7.98 -4.74 -10.89
CA GLY A 224 9.13 -5.27 -10.16
C GLY A 224 9.15 -6.79 -10.11
N GLU A 225 10.30 -7.32 -9.71
CA GLU A 225 10.60 -8.75 -9.64
C GLU A 225 9.83 -9.47 -8.53
N VAL A 226 9.35 -8.72 -7.53
CA VAL A 226 8.49 -9.22 -6.45
C VAL A 226 7.46 -8.16 -6.06
N THR A 227 6.25 -8.59 -5.73
CA THR A 227 5.24 -7.79 -5.04
C THR A 227 5.19 -8.20 -3.59
N LEU A 228 5.11 -7.23 -2.68
CA LEU A 228 5.14 -7.46 -1.25
C LEU A 228 3.81 -7.06 -0.59
N ALA A 229 3.33 -7.95 0.28
CA ALA A 229 2.46 -7.58 1.37
C ALA A 229 3.32 -7.37 2.63
N TRP A 230 2.75 -6.81 3.68
CA TRP A 230 3.50 -6.49 4.89
C TRP A 230 2.76 -6.96 6.13
N LEU A 231 3.49 -7.60 7.03
CA LEU A 231 3.08 -7.77 8.43
C LEU A 231 3.82 -6.75 9.27
N ILE A 232 3.10 -5.93 10.02
CA ILE A 232 3.63 -4.77 10.72
C ILE A 232 3.26 -4.87 12.18
N ASP A 233 4.23 -4.69 13.07
CA ASP A 233 3.98 -4.58 14.50
C ASP A 233 4.31 -3.18 15.02
N LEU A 234 3.39 -2.63 15.80
CA LEU A 234 3.63 -1.47 16.66
C LEU A 234 3.99 -1.96 18.05
N LEU A 235 5.21 -1.67 18.51
CA LEU A 235 5.83 -2.29 19.68
C LEU A 235 5.69 -1.43 20.95
N ASP A 236 5.73 -2.08 22.11
CA ASP A 236 5.96 -1.39 23.39
C ASP A 236 7.46 -1.20 23.67
N GLU A 237 7.79 -0.59 24.81
CA GLU A 237 9.17 -0.34 25.25
C GLU A 237 9.99 -1.61 25.49
N ASN A 238 9.33 -2.77 25.65
CA ASN A 238 9.97 -4.07 25.82
C ASN A 238 10.12 -4.81 24.48
N GLY A 239 9.70 -4.20 23.36
CA GLY A 239 9.71 -4.80 22.04
C GLY A 239 8.60 -5.83 21.81
N LYS A 240 7.56 -5.84 22.64
CA LYS A 240 6.38 -6.70 22.46
C LYS A 240 5.38 -6.02 21.52
N PRO A 241 4.76 -6.75 20.57
CA PRO A 241 3.78 -6.16 19.67
C PRO A 241 2.47 -5.83 20.39
N VAL A 242 2.13 -4.54 20.46
CA VAL A 242 0.85 -4.02 20.96
C VAL A 242 -0.22 -4.17 19.88
N TYR A 243 0.11 -3.79 18.64
CA TYR A 243 -0.74 -3.94 17.47
C TYR A 243 -0.02 -4.76 16.40
N ARG A 244 -0.78 -5.60 15.70
CA ARG A 244 -0.33 -6.29 14.49
C ARG A 244 -1.25 -5.97 13.32
N ILE A 245 -0.66 -5.44 12.26
CA ILE A 245 -1.34 -4.98 11.07
C ILE A 245 -0.87 -5.84 9.89
N HIS A 246 -1.80 -6.43 9.16
CA HIS A 246 -1.52 -7.04 7.86
C HIS A 246 -1.97 -6.09 6.75
N TYR A 247 -1.12 -5.84 5.77
CA TYR A 247 -1.35 -4.90 4.68
C TYR A 247 -1.07 -5.55 3.33
N GLN A 248 -2.08 -5.60 2.48
CA GLN A 248 -1.93 -5.94 1.06
C GLN A 248 -1.96 -4.69 0.20
N ASP A 249 -0.81 -4.38 -0.40
CA ASP A 249 -0.62 -3.25 -1.32
C ASP A 249 -1.39 -3.45 -2.65
N SER A 250 -1.71 -4.70 -3.00
CA SER A 250 -2.54 -5.08 -4.15
C SER A 250 -3.30 -6.35 -3.83
N ALA A 251 -4.45 -6.57 -4.48
CA ALA A 251 -5.17 -7.83 -4.37
C ALA A 251 -4.33 -8.98 -4.94
N ALA A 252 -4.21 -10.08 -4.17
CA ALA A 252 -3.31 -11.19 -4.50
C ALA A 252 -4.01 -12.55 -4.46
N LYS A 253 -3.62 -13.45 -5.38
CA LYS A 253 -4.17 -14.80 -5.43
C LYS A 253 -3.70 -15.65 -4.24
N PRO A 254 -4.61 -16.25 -3.47
CA PRO A 254 -4.23 -17.17 -2.41
C PRO A 254 -3.30 -18.29 -2.89
N PRO A 255 -2.25 -18.65 -2.12
CA PRO A 255 -1.90 -18.13 -0.80
C PRO A 255 -0.95 -16.92 -0.81
N LEU A 256 -0.68 -16.28 -1.95
CA LEU A 256 0.18 -15.09 -2.00
C LEU A 256 -0.41 -13.96 -1.14
N GLY A 257 0.46 -13.30 -0.39
CA GLY A 257 0.09 -12.28 0.58
C GLY A 257 -0.55 -12.83 1.85
N PHE A 258 -0.45 -14.14 2.15
CA PHE A 258 -0.89 -14.70 3.42
C PHE A 258 0.23 -14.55 4.46
N PRO A 259 -0.08 -14.11 5.70
CA PRO A 259 0.95 -14.01 6.73
C PRO A 259 1.50 -15.40 7.10
N PRO A 260 2.81 -15.50 7.40
CA PRO A 260 3.37 -16.75 7.89
C PRO A 260 2.91 -17.02 9.33
N LEU A 261 3.18 -18.23 9.81
CA LEU A 261 3.06 -18.52 11.24
C LEU A 261 4.16 -17.75 12.00
N ILE A 262 3.76 -16.89 12.93
CA ILE A 262 4.68 -16.08 13.74
C ILE A 262 4.90 -16.72 15.10
N ALA A 263 6.15 -16.73 15.56
CA ALA A 263 6.57 -17.40 16.79
C ALA A 263 5.89 -16.88 18.08
N ASP A 264 5.43 -15.63 18.10
CA ASP A 264 4.81 -15.00 19.29
C ASP A 264 3.31 -15.29 19.43
N GLY A 265 2.68 -15.90 18.43
CA GLY A 265 1.26 -16.27 18.45
C GLY A 265 0.27 -15.10 18.43
N LYS A 266 0.71 -13.84 18.28
CA LYS A 266 -0.20 -12.69 18.23
C LYS A 266 -1.04 -12.70 16.95
N SER A 267 -2.35 -12.53 17.12
CA SER A 267 -3.35 -12.41 16.06
C SER A 267 -3.21 -11.10 15.27
N ILE A 268 -3.90 -11.01 14.13
CA ILE A 268 -3.99 -9.78 13.35
C ILE A 268 -5.04 -8.87 13.99
N ASP A 269 -4.65 -7.66 14.42
CA ASP A 269 -5.58 -6.66 14.92
C ASP A 269 -6.28 -5.95 13.76
N VAL A 270 -5.51 -5.56 12.75
CA VAL A 270 -6.01 -4.80 11.60
C VAL A 270 -5.59 -5.46 10.29
N GLU A 271 -6.56 -5.62 9.40
CA GLU A 271 -6.34 -6.04 8.01
C GLU A 271 -6.62 -4.85 7.08
N ILE A 272 -5.62 -4.40 6.34
CA ILE A 272 -5.74 -3.33 5.34
C ILE A 272 -5.65 -3.95 3.95
N LEU A 273 -6.75 -3.88 3.20
CA LEU A 273 -6.88 -4.50 1.89
C LEU A 273 -7.05 -3.49 0.78
N CYS A 274 -6.48 -3.82 -0.38
CA CYS A 274 -6.72 -3.13 -1.64
C CYS A 274 -8.08 -3.57 -2.24
N ALA A 275 -8.95 -2.61 -2.54
CA ALA A 275 -10.22 -2.86 -3.20
C ALA A 275 -10.14 -2.80 -4.74
N ALA A 276 -9.10 -2.16 -5.30
CA ALA A 276 -8.89 -2.11 -6.74
C ALA A 276 -8.66 -3.51 -7.32
N SER A 277 -9.26 -3.78 -8.48
CA SER A 277 -9.07 -5.01 -9.26
C SER A 277 -9.34 -6.32 -8.49
N TRP A 278 -10.12 -6.26 -7.40
CA TRP A 278 -10.44 -7.44 -6.58
C TRP A 278 -11.10 -8.56 -7.40
N ASP A 279 -11.90 -8.19 -8.40
CA ASP A 279 -12.65 -9.09 -9.28
C ASP A 279 -11.75 -9.82 -10.30
N GLN A 280 -10.48 -9.45 -10.39
CA GLN A 280 -9.46 -10.13 -11.18
C GLN A 280 -8.80 -11.29 -10.42
N VAL A 281 -9.11 -11.43 -9.13
CA VAL A 281 -8.49 -12.42 -8.25
C VAL A 281 -9.55 -13.33 -7.62
N ARG A 282 -9.45 -14.63 -7.89
CA ARG A 282 -10.39 -15.61 -7.32
C ARG A 282 -10.16 -15.77 -5.82
N ASN A 283 -11.25 -15.84 -5.06
CA ASN A 283 -11.28 -16.04 -3.60
C ASN A 283 -10.61 -14.93 -2.77
N TYR A 284 -10.31 -13.79 -3.39
CA TYR A 284 -9.84 -12.61 -2.68
C TYR A 284 -11.02 -11.72 -2.27
N PRO A 285 -11.10 -11.27 -1.00
CA PRO A 285 -10.19 -11.57 0.10
C PRO A 285 -10.68 -12.70 1.03
N ALA A 286 -11.79 -13.36 0.70
CA ALA A 286 -12.44 -14.34 1.59
C ALA A 286 -11.50 -15.43 2.12
N ALA A 287 -10.57 -15.93 1.29
CA ALA A 287 -9.62 -16.95 1.74
C ALA A 287 -8.63 -16.43 2.78
N LEU A 288 -8.15 -15.19 2.63
CA LEU A 288 -7.25 -14.53 3.58
C LEU A 288 -7.96 -14.30 4.92
N LEU A 289 -9.19 -13.75 4.89
CA LEU A 289 -9.97 -13.44 6.10
C LEU A 289 -10.34 -14.68 6.94
N ARG A 290 -10.40 -15.87 6.34
CA ARG A 290 -10.57 -17.13 7.09
C ARG A 290 -9.37 -17.45 7.96
N ILE A 291 -8.18 -17.00 7.56
CA ILE A 291 -6.90 -17.22 8.23
C ILE A 291 -6.60 -16.07 9.20
N THR A 292 -6.67 -14.82 8.72
CA THR A 292 -6.22 -13.65 9.50
C THR A 292 -7.18 -13.25 10.60
N ARG A 293 -8.49 -13.47 10.39
CA ARG A 293 -9.58 -13.19 11.33
C ARG A 293 -9.38 -11.87 12.10
N PRO A 294 -9.24 -10.75 11.37
CA PRO A 294 -8.85 -9.49 11.97
C PRO A 294 -9.97 -8.94 12.85
N ARG A 295 -9.58 -8.17 13.86
CA ARG A 295 -10.52 -7.44 14.72
C ARG A 295 -11.09 -6.21 14.01
N THR A 296 -10.35 -5.65 13.08
CA THR A 296 -10.76 -4.52 12.23
C THR A 296 -10.34 -4.76 10.79
N LEU A 297 -11.29 -4.68 9.87
CA LEU A 297 -11.05 -4.74 8.43
C LEU A 297 -11.16 -3.35 7.82
N VAL A 298 -10.19 -2.96 7.01
CA VAL A 298 -10.13 -1.68 6.32
C VAL A 298 -9.94 -1.90 4.83
N LEU A 299 -10.69 -1.17 3.99
CA LEU A 299 -10.53 -1.17 2.54
C LEU A 299 -10.00 0.18 2.04
N GLY A 300 -8.81 0.17 1.45
CA GLY A 300 -8.28 1.31 0.69
C GLY A 300 -8.29 1.05 -0.81
N HIS A 301 -7.69 1.97 -1.56
CA HIS A 301 -7.52 1.88 -3.01
C HIS A 301 -8.84 1.60 -3.73
N TRP A 302 -9.94 2.13 -3.20
CA TRP A 302 -11.28 1.94 -3.77
C TRP A 302 -11.63 3.09 -4.72
N GLU A 303 -10.99 4.24 -4.56
CA GLU A 303 -11.32 5.46 -5.28
C GLU A 303 -10.49 5.69 -6.54
N ASN A 304 -11.03 6.50 -7.44
CA ASN A 304 -10.39 6.91 -8.67
C ASN A 304 -9.15 7.77 -8.39
N PHE A 305 -8.01 7.31 -8.90
CA PHE A 305 -6.72 7.99 -8.87
C PHE A 305 -6.29 8.53 -10.25
N PHE A 306 -7.19 8.55 -11.25
CA PHE A 306 -6.93 9.17 -12.55
C PHE A 306 -7.48 10.59 -12.59
N ALA A 307 -6.60 11.60 -12.55
CA ALA A 307 -6.95 13.02 -12.47
C ALA A 307 -7.98 13.32 -11.36
N SER A 308 -7.73 12.78 -10.16
CA SER A 308 -8.60 12.99 -8.99
C SER A 308 -8.49 14.42 -8.45
N ASN A 309 -9.58 14.95 -7.89
CA ASN A 309 -9.60 16.22 -7.16
C ASN A 309 -9.67 15.92 -5.65
N PRO A 310 -8.66 16.26 -4.86
CA PRO A 310 -8.61 15.94 -3.43
C PRO A 310 -9.52 16.85 -2.58
N TYR A 311 -10.11 17.89 -3.18
CA TYR A 311 -11.02 18.84 -2.52
C TYR A 311 -12.50 18.54 -2.80
N GLU A 312 -12.78 17.50 -3.58
CA GLU A 312 -14.12 16.98 -3.83
C GLU A 312 -14.25 15.59 -3.20
N PRO A 313 -15.47 15.16 -2.83
CA PRO A 313 -15.70 13.77 -2.44
C PRO A 313 -15.17 12.80 -3.50
N ALA A 314 -14.45 11.80 -3.04
CA ALA A 314 -13.86 10.76 -3.86
C ALA A 314 -14.95 9.99 -4.59
N ARG A 315 -14.56 9.51 -5.77
CA ARG A 315 -15.43 8.72 -6.64
C ARG A 315 -14.77 7.39 -6.91
N THR A 316 -15.56 6.37 -7.18
CA THR A 316 -15.05 5.03 -7.45
C THR A 316 -14.14 4.98 -8.67
N ILE A 317 -13.22 4.02 -8.69
CA ILE A 317 -12.44 3.68 -9.88
C ILE A 317 -13.42 3.38 -11.04
N PRO A 318 -13.13 3.86 -12.26
CA PRO A 318 -13.97 3.55 -13.43
C PRO A 318 -14.08 2.04 -13.64
N LEU A 319 -15.27 1.60 -14.08
CA LEU A 319 -15.60 0.19 -14.36
C LEU A 319 -15.55 -0.80 -13.18
N GLN A 320 -14.99 -0.44 -12.02
CA GLN A 320 -14.96 -1.30 -10.85
C GLN A 320 -16.35 -1.38 -10.20
N GLY A 321 -16.85 -2.61 -10.02
CA GLY A 321 -17.99 -2.90 -9.13
C GLY A 321 -17.49 -3.41 -7.78
N TYR A 322 -18.19 -3.09 -6.69
CA TYR A 322 -17.78 -3.46 -5.33
C TYR A 322 -18.74 -4.43 -4.63
N GLN A 323 -19.94 -4.67 -5.18
CA GLN A 323 -20.91 -5.56 -4.54
C GLN A 323 -20.33 -6.94 -4.26
N GLY A 324 -19.73 -7.58 -5.26
CA GLY A 324 -19.13 -8.90 -5.07
C GLY A 324 -17.89 -8.91 -4.17
N LEU A 325 -17.23 -7.76 -3.96
CA LEU A 325 -16.21 -7.62 -2.92
C LEU A 325 -16.89 -7.68 -1.56
N LEU A 326 -17.89 -6.82 -1.33
CA LEU A 326 -18.62 -6.75 -0.06
C LEU A 326 -19.27 -8.08 0.32
N ASP A 327 -19.82 -8.82 -0.66
CA ASP A 327 -20.41 -10.14 -0.43
C ASP A 327 -19.38 -11.16 0.10
N GLN A 328 -18.10 -11.01 -0.30
CA GLN A 328 -17.00 -11.85 0.19
C GLN A 328 -16.51 -11.49 1.60
N LEU A 329 -16.95 -10.35 2.17
CA LEU A 329 -16.55 -9.87 3.49
C LEU A 329 -17.52 -10.31 4.61
N THR A 330 -18.31 -11.36 4.36
CA THR A 330 -19.29 -11.87 5.33
C THR A 330 -18.63 -12.15 6.69
N GLY A 331 -19.12 -11.48 7.74
CA GLY A 331 -18.56 -11.56 9.10
C GLY A 331 -17.48 -10.53 9.43
N TYR A 332 -17.04 -9.73 8.46
CA TYR A 332 -16.03 -8.67 8.62
C TYR A 332 -16.54 -7.37 7.99
N PRO A 333 -17.39 -6.58 8.68
CA PRO A 333 -17.84 -5.31 8.14
C PRO A 333 -16.63 -4.38 7.93
N PRO A 334 -16.36 -3.91 6.70
CA PRO A 334 -15.19 -3.09 6.43
C PRO A 334 -15.40 -1.64 6.87
N LEU A 335 -14.33 -1.01 7.33
CA LEU A 335 -14.20 0.43 7.40
C LEU A 335 -13.60 0.92 6.07
N ILE A 336 -14.32 1.81 5.38
CA ILE A 336 -13.92 2.34 4.07
C ILE A 336 -13.72 3.84 4.23
N PRO A 337 -12.48 4.34 4.38
CA PRO A 337 -12.21 5.76 4.58
C PRO A 337 -12.29 6.56 3.29
N GLU A 338 -12.77 7.79 3.42
CA GLU A 338 -12.56 8.86 2.46
C GLU A 338 -11.07 9.24 2.47
N PRO A 339 -10.43 9.60 1.33
CA PRO A 339 -9.07 10.14 1.35
C PRO A 339 -8.92 11.27 2.37
N PHE A 340 -7.82 11.26 3.10
CA PHE A 340 -7.49 12.16 4.22
C PHE A 340 -8.35 11.99 5.48
N SER A 341 -9.12 10.91 5.59
CA SER A 341 -9.84 10.56 6.81
C SER A 341 -9.06 9.59 7.70
N GLN A 342 -9.61 9.35 8.90
CA GLN A 342 -8.95 8.65 9.99
C GLN A 342 -9.75 7.44 10.43
N ILE A 343 -9.05 6.41 10.88
CA ILE A 343 -9.66 5.18 11.40
C ILE A 343 -9.02 4.86 12.76
N PRO A 344 -9.82 4.59 13.81
CA PRO A 344 -9.26 4.19 15.09
C PRO A 344 -8.67 2.78 14.99
N LEU A 345 -7.57 2.53 15.70
CA LEU A 345 -7.15 1.16 15.97
C LEU A 345 -8.09 0.51 16.99
N PRO A 346 -8.30 -0.82 16.95
CA PRO A 346 -9.07 -1.51 17.99
C PRO A 346 -8.41 -1.34 19.37
N PRO A 347 -9.12 -1.58 20.48
CA PRO A 347 -8.50 -1.57 21.81
C PRO A 347 -7.33 -2.56 21.87
N PRO A 348 -6.18 -2.21 22.48
CA PRO A 348 -5.03 -3.11 22.50
C PRO A 348 -5.33 -4.39 23.29
N GLU A 349 -4.87 -5.54 22.78
CA GLU A 349 -4.86 -6.81 23.51
C GLU A 349 -3.45 -7.03 24.07
N TRP A 350 -3.34 -7.11 25.39
CA TRP A 350 -2.08 -7.26 26.13
C TRP A 350 -1.73 -8.71 26.40
#